data_AF-A0A6U2YVK4-F1
#
_entry.id   AF-A0A6U2YVK4-F1
#
_cell.length_a   1.000
_cell.length_b   1.000
_cell.length_c   1.000
_cell.angle_alpha   90.00
_cell.angle_beta   90.00
_cell.angle_gamma   90.00
#
_symmetry.space_group_name_H-M   'P 1'
#
loop_
_entity.id
_entity.type
_entity.pdbx_description
1 polymer ?
#
loop_
_entity_poly.entity_id
_entity_poly.type
_entity_poly.pdbx_seq_one_letter_code
_entity_poly.pdbx_strand_id
1 'polypeptide(L)'
;TAAGMLFLVDPTDLLDTTSSDSYNSDSYWAVGPIKYIIGSLIAFSGIECCESFVASLMSKCVPSALAVGTFNSGLLATLVGTSGRAVGDLFITAMGLISIRNLLNLLIIPGLGLVLFSMYLLRRNYKIVAV
;
A
#
# COMPACT_ATOMS: atom_id res chain seq x y z
N THR A 1 3.93 -8.02 -0.20
CA THR A 1 3.79 -6.55 -0.23
C THR A 1 4.98 -5.82 0.36
N ALA A 2 5.28 -5.91 1.66
CA ALA A 2 6.38 -5.16 2.30
C ALA A 2 7.75 -5.37 1.64
N ALA A 3 8.09 -6.61 1.26
CA ALA A 3 9.35 -6.90 0.55
C ALA A 3 9.44 -6.23 -0.84
N GLY A 4 8.33 -6.18 -1.58
CA GLY A 4 8.27 -5.49 -2.88
C GLY A 4 8.36 -3.97 -2.73
N MET A 5 7.72 -3.41 -1.69
CA MET A 5 7.83 -1.99 -1.35
C MET A 5 9.25 -1.61 -0.91
N LEU A 6 9.93 -2.47 -0.13
CA LEU A 6 11.31 -2.23 0.31
C LEU A 6 12.30 -2.23 -0.87
N PHE A 7 12.01 -3.01 -1.91
CA PHE A 7 12.78 -3.02 -3.16
C PHE A 7 12.57 -1.76 -4.03
N LEU A 8 11.51 -1.00 -3.77
CA LEU A 8 11.19 0.27 -4.44
C LEU A 8 11.65 1.51 -3.67
N VAL A 9 12.17 1.35 -2.45
CA VAL A 9 12.75 2.47 -1.70
C VAL A 9 14.08 2.83 -2.36
N ASP A 10 14.20 4.09 -2.79
CA ASP A 10 15.46 4.63 -3.29
C ASP A 10 16.13 5.45 -2.18
N PRO A 11 17.10 4.88 -1.43
CA PRO A 11 17.82 5.61 -0.39
C PRO A 11 18.75 6.67 -0.98
N THR A 12 19.08 6.58 -2.27
CA THR A 12 19.96 7.52 -2.96
C THR A 12 19.29 8.89 -3.10
N ASP A 13 17.99 8.89 -3.38
CA ASP A 13 17.16 10.09 -3.54
C ASP A 13 16.88 10.82 -2.20
N LEU A 14 17.16 10.18 -1.07
CA LEU A 14 17.09 10.76 0.28
C LEU A 14 18.40 11.40 0.74
N LEU A 15 19.54 10.94 0.22
CA LEU A 15 20.87 11.35 0.66
C LEU A 15 21.50 12.39 -0.26
N ASP A 16 21.13 12.40 -1.55
CA ASP A 16 21.67 13.36 -2.50
C ASP A 16 20.80 14.62 -2.57
N THR A 17 21.16 15.61 -1.76
CA THR A 17 20.52 16.96 -1.74
C THR A 17 21.14 17.88 -2.80
N THR A 18 21.91 17.34 -3.75
CA THR A 18 22.65 18.13 -4.74
C THR A 18 21.85 18.22 -6.03
N SER A 19 21.17 19.36 -6.18
CA SER A 19 20.62 20.02 -7.37
C SER A 19 21.06 19.53 -8.78
N SER A 20 20.80 18.28 -9.14
CA SER A 20 20.82 17.82 -10.53
C SER A 20 19.44 17.30 -10.90
N ASP A 21 18.77 17.97 -11.83
CA ASP A 21 17.43 17.60 -12.32
C ASP A 21 17.40 16.27 -13.13
N SER A 22 18.46 15.47 -13.06
CA SER A 22 18.55 14.16 -13.70
C SER A 22 18.37 13.05 -12.67
N TYR A 23 17.58 12.03 -13.02
CA TYR A 23 17.53 10.78 -12.28
C TYR A 23 18.96 10.27 -12.07
N ASN A 24 19.32 9.92 -10.84
CA ASN A 24 20.67 9.47 -10.50
C ASN A 24 20.94 8.09 -11.12
N SER A 25 21.23 8.05 -12.42
CA SER A 25 21.44 6.83 -13.19
C SER A 25 22.79 6.16 -12.94
N ASP A 26 23.71 6.84 -12.26
CA ASP A 26 25.08 6.35 -12.02
C ASP A 26 25.26 5.66 -10.65
N SER A 27 24.25 5.71 -9.77
CA SER A 27 24.29 5.01 -8.48
C SER A 27 23.70 3.60 -8.58
N TYR A 28 24.48 2.59 -8.19
CA TYR A 28 24.05 1.18 -8.12
C TYR A 28 22.81 0.96 -7.21
N TRP A 29 22.61 1.87 -6.26
CA TRP A 29 21.50 1.85 -5.30
C TRP A 29 20.22 2.50 -5.82
N ALA A 30 20.29 3.23 -6.94
CA ALA A 30 19.12 3.83 -7.55
C ALA A 30 18.14 2.78 -8.09
N VAL A 31 16.86 3.10 -8.05
CA VAL A 31 15.78 2.26 -8.57
C VAL A 31 15.70 2.45 -10.09
N GLY A 32 16.48 1.64 -10.81
CA GLY A 32 16.39 1.58 -12.27
C GLY A 32 15.05 0.99 -12.76
N PRO A 33 14.73 1.12 -14.07
CA PRO A 33 13.45 0.69 -14.63
C PRO A 33 13.12 -0.79 -14.36
N ILE A 34 14.12 -1.67 -14.44
CA ILE A 34 13.95 -3.10 -14.21
C ILE A 34 13.61 -3.37 -12.74
N LYS A 35 14.31 -2.71 -11.80
CA LYS A 35 14.03 -2.85 -10.36
C LYS A 35 12.63 -2.31 -10.02
N TYR A 36 12.25 -1.19 -10.63
CA TYR A 36 10.92 -0.61 -10.50
C TYR A 36 9.82 -1.58 -10.94
N ILE A 37 9.96 -2.20 -12.12
CA ILE A 37 8.96 -3.14 -12.65
C ILE A 37 8.85 -4.38 -11.75
N ILE A 38 9.97 -4.99 -11.38
CA ILE A 38 9.99 -6.19 -10.55
C ILE A 38 9.44 -5.90 -9.15
N GLY A 39 9.88 -4.80 -8.53
CA GLY A 39 9.42 -4.37 -7.21
C GLY A 39 7.92 -4.09 -7.20
N SER A 40 7.42 -3.38 -8.22
CA SER A 40 6.00 -3.08 -8.38
C SER A 40 5.16 -4.34 -8.57
N LEU A 41 5.64 -5.30 -9.37
CA LEU A 41 4.95 -6.56 -9.60
C LEU A 41 4.83 -7.40 -8.31
N ILE A 42 5.91 -7.49 -7.53
CA ILE A 42 5.91 -8.20 -6.25
C ILE A 42 5.01 -7.49 -5.23
N ALA A 43 5.05 -6.16 -5.17
CA ALA A 43 4.21 -5.38 -4.28
C ALA A 43 2.72 -5.54 -4.62
N PHE A 44 2.36 -5.37 -5.89
CA PHE A 44 1.00 -5.47 -6.41
C PHE A 44 0.41 -6.87 -6.20
N SER A 45 1.13 -7.92 -6.61
CA SER A 45 0.69 -9.30 -6.41
C SER A 45 0.41 -9.63 -4.94
N GLY A 46 1.23 -9.11 -4.03
CA GLY A 46 1.01 -9.28 -2.59
C GLY A 46 -0.26 -8.60 -2.07
N ILE A 47 -0.59 -7.41 -2.57
CA ILE A 47 -1.80 -6.66 -2.16
C ILE A 47 -3.05 -7.40 -2.64
N GLU A 48 -3.09 -7.79 -3.91
CA GLU A 48 -4.22 -8.51 -4.51
C GLU A 48 -4.45 -9.87 -3.83
N CYS A 49 -3.37 -10.56 -3.44
CA CYS A 49 -3.45 -11.79 -2.67
C CYS A 49 -4.12 -11.55 -1.30
N CYS A 50 -3.72 -10.51 -0.57
CA CYS A 50 -4.31 -10.17 0.72
C CYS A 50 -5.80 -9.81 0.61
N GLU A 51 -6.19 -8.98 -0.37
CA GLU A 51 -7.60 -8.64 -0.64
C GLU A 51 -8.44 -9.90 -0.91
N SER A 52 -7.91 -10.82 -1.73
CA SER A 52 -8.56 -12.09 -2.05
C SER A 52 -8.77 -12.97 -0.81
N PHE A 53 -7.80 -13.01 0.09
CA PHE A 53 -7.92 -13.73 1.37
C PHE A 53 -9.00 -13.13 2.27
N VAL A 54 -9.03 -11.81 2.41
CA VAL A 54 -10.04 -11.11 3.23
C VAL A 54 -11.45 -11.34 2.66
N ALA A 55 -11.62 -11.24 1.35
CA ALA A 55 -12.89 -11.52 0.68
C ALA A 55 -13.36 -12.97 0.92
N SER A 56 -12.44 -13.94 0.87
CA SER A 56 -12.74 -15.35 1.13
C SER A 56 -13.18 -15.59 2.59
N LEU A 57 -12.55 -14.93 3.56
CA LEU A 57 -12.94 -15.03 4.96
C LEU A 57 -14.30 -14.39 5.23
N MET A 58 -14.57 -13.22 4.64
CA MET A 58 -15.87 -12.55 4.76
C MET A 58 -17.00 -13.42 4.21
N SER A 59 -16.77 -14.18 3.13
CA SER A 59 -17.74 -15.14 2.60
C SER A 59 -18.16 -16.21 3.61
N LYS A 60 -17.33 -16.52 4.60
CA LYS A 60 -17.59 -17.54 5.64
C LYS A 60 -18.12 -16.96 6.95
N CYS A 61 -17.74 -15.73 7.27
CA CYS A 61 -17.98 -15.12 8.57
C CYS A 61 -19.12 -14.09 8.59
N VAL A 62 -19.76 -13.77 7.46
CA VAL A 62 -20.88 -12.81 7.44
C VAL A 62 -22.12 -13.43 8.10
N PRO A 63 -22.59 -12.89 9.25
CA PRO A 63 -23.79 -13.38 9.90
C PRO A 63 -25.04 -12.91 9.15
N SER A 64 -26.07 -13.77 9.07
CA SER A 64 -27.34 -13.47 8.38
C SER A 64 -28.07 -12.23 8.92
N ALA A 65 -27.76 -11.79 10.14
CA ALA A 65 -28.28 -10.57 10.74
C ALA A 65 -27.76 -9.26 10.08
N LEU A 66 -26.57 -9.27 9.44
CA LEU A 66 -26.03 -8.12 8.71
C LEU A 66 -26.45 -8.08 7.22
N ALA A 67 -27.14 -9.10 6.74
CA ALA A 67 -27.62 -9.20 5.36
C ALA A 67 -28.97 -8.50 5.14
N VAL A 68 -29.65 -8.05 6.20
CA VAL A 68 -30.99 -7.47 6.14
C VAL A 68 -30.95 -5.96 6.43
N GLY A 69 -31.39 -5.15 5.48
CA GLY A 69 -31.49 -3.68 5.60
C GLY A 69 -30.68 -2.90 4.56
N THR A 70 -30.77 -1.58 4.59
CA THR A 70 -30.10 -0.66 3.64
C THR A 70 -28.58 -0.59 3.85
N PHE A 71 -28.09 -0.80 5.07
CA PHE A 71 -26.67 -0.99 5.40
C PHE A 71 -26.29 -2.47 5.40
N ASN A 72 -26.50 -3.13 4.27
CA ASN A 72 -26.03 -4.50 4.05
C ASN A 72 -24.49 -4.53 4.06
N SER A 73 -23.90 -5.59 4.61
CA SER A 73 -22.45 -5.83 4.59
C SER A 73 -21.82 -5.67 3.19
N GLY A 74 -22.53 -6.02 2.11
CA GLY A 74 -22.05 -5.83 0.74
C GLY A 74 -21.96 -4.36 0.31
N LEU A 75 -22.93 -3.52 0.72
CA LEU A 75 -22.91 -2.08 0.42
C LEU A 75 -21.81 -1.39 1.22
N LEU A 76 -21.64 -1.74 2.50
CA LEU A 76 -20.56 -1.24 3.35
C LEU A 76 -19.18 -1.63 2.82
N ALA A 77 -18.98 -2.88 2.40
CA ALA A 77 -17.73 -3.33 1.80
C ALA A 77 -17.39 -2.55 0.51
N THR A 78 -18.40 -2.33 -0.34
CA THR A 78 -18.22 -1.55 -1.58
C THR A 78 -17.90 -0.08 -1.27
N LEU A 79 -18.61 0.54 -0.32
CA LEU A 79 -18.39 1.93 0.09
C LEU A 79 -17.01 2.13 0.72
N VAL A 80 -16.56 1.20 1.56
CA VAL A 80 -15.20 1.24 2.13
C VAL A 80 -14.16 1.06 1.04
N GLY A 81 -14.37 0.14 0.08
CA GLY A 81 -13.47 -0.06 -1.05
C GLY A 81 -13.33 1.19 -1.94
N THR A 82 -14.45 1.81 -2.31
CA THR A 82 -14.44 3.01 -3.17
C THR A 82 -13.91 4.24 -2.45
N SER A 83 -14.25 4.43 -1.16
CA SER A 83 -13.69 5.51 -0.36
C SER A 83 -12.18 5.33 -0.14
N GLY A 84 -11.70 4.10 0.09
CA GLY A 84 -10.28 3.81 0.18
C GLY A 84 -9.52 4.18 -1.09
N ARG A 85 -10.06 3.84 -2.26
CA ARG A 85 -9.50 4.27 -3.56
C ARG A 85 -9.51 5.78 -3.72
N ALA A 86 -10.63 6.44 -3.41
CA ALA A 86 -10.73 7.90 -3.50
C ALA A 86 -9.72 8.63 -2.60
N VAL A 87 -9.52 8.16 -1.37
CA VAL A 87 -8.50 8.69 -0.46
C VAL A 87 -7.09 8.41 -0.99
N GLY A 88 -6.86 7.24 -1.58
CA GLY A 88 -5.60 6.88 -2.23
C GLY A 88 -5.26 7.81 -3.40
N ASP A 89 -6.22 8.07 -4.29
CA ASP A 89 -6.03 8.97 -5.43
C ASP A 89 -5.77 10.42 -4.98
N LEU A 90 -6.47 10.88 -3.94
CA LEU A 90 -6.24 12.19 -3.32
C LEU A 90 -4.85 12.26 -2.70
N PHE A 91 -4.39 11.21 -2.03
CA PHE A 91 -3.05 11.12 -1.47
C PHE A 91 -1.98 11.16 -2.55
N ILE A 92 -2.12 10.38 -3.63
CA ILE A 92 -1.18 10.39 -4.77
C ILE A 92 -1.13 11.78 -5.39
N THR A 93 -2.29 12.43 -5.57
CA THR A 93 -2.37 13.79 -6.10
C THR A 93 -1.66 14.79 -5.19
N ALA A 94 -1.88 14.73 -3.87
CA ALA A 94 -1.24 15.62 -2.91
C ALA A 94 0.29 15.44 -2.90
N MET A 95 0.78 14.19 -2.96
CA MET A 95 2.21 13.89 -3.02
C MET A 95 2.83 14.35 -4.35
N GLY A 96 2.10 14.21 -5.46
CA GLY A 96 2.52 14.71 -6.77
C GLY A 96 2.63 16.23 -6.84
N LEU A 97 1.80 16.98 -6.11
CA LEU A 97 1.91 18.44 -6.02
C LEU A 97 3.13 18.90 -5.22
N ILE A 98 3.63 18.09 -4.28
CA ILE A 98 4.80 18.42 -3.46
C ILE A 98 6.10 18.19 -4.21
N SER A 99 6.27 17.02 -4.84
CA SER A 99 7.50 16.67 -5.55
C SER A 99 7.27 15.51 -6.50
N ILE A 100 7.38 15.77 -7.81
CA ILE A 100 7.29 14.73 -8.85
C ILE A 100 8.54 13.85 -8.89
N ARG A 101 9.72 14.41 -8.60
CA ARG A 101 10.99 13.68 -8.62
C ARG A 101 11.04 12.59 -7.56
N ASN A 102 10.67 12.93 -6.33
CA ASN A 102 10.75 12.02 -5.18
C ASN A 102 9.41 11.29 -4.94
N LEU A 103 8.49 11.31 -5.91
CA LEU A 103 7.12 10.81 -5.76
C LEU A 103 7.10 9.34 -5.34
N LEU A 104 7.98 8.53 -5.94
CA LEU A 104 8.08 7.11 -5.61
C LEU A 104 8.41 6.92 -4.13
N ASN A 105 9.44 7.60 -3.64
CA ASN A 105 9.87 7.49 -2.26
C ASN A 105 8.82 8.06 -1.29
N LEU A 106 8.20 9.18 -1.66
CA LEU A 106 7.16 9.85 -0.88
C LEU A 106 5.87 9.01 -0.77
N LEU A 107 5.60 8.12 -1.72
CA LEU A 107 4.48 7.18 -1.68
C LEU A 107 4.84 5.88 -0.93
N ILE A 108 6.03 5.34 -1.21
CA ILE A 108 6.45 4.03 -0.70
C ILE A 108 6.80 4.07 0.79
N ILE A 109 7.45 5.13 1.29
CA ILE A 109 7.79 5.25 2.73
C ILE A 109 6.53 5.21 3.62
N PRO A 110 5.53 6.10 3.44
CA PRO A 110 4.33 6.06 4.27
C PRO A 110 3.53 4.78 4.05
N GLY A 111 3.48 4.24 2.81
CA GLY A 111 2.83 2.97 2.52
C GLY A 111 3.44 1.79 3.27
N LEU A 112 4.77 1.70 3.29
CA LEU A 112 5.51 0.68 4.02
C LEU A 112 5.30 0.82 5.53
N GLY A 113 5.30 2.05 6.04
CA GLY A 113 4.96 2.36 7.44
C GLY A 113 3.55 1.85 7.80
N LEU A 114 2.56 2.07 6.93
CA LEU A 114 1.18 1.62 7.12
C LEU A 114 1.08 0.08 7.14
N VAL A 115 1.79 -0.61 6.25
CA VAL A 115 1.84 -2.08 6.20
C VAL A 115 2.52 -2.67 7.44
N LEU A 116 3.64 -2.08 7.89
CA LEU A 116 4.30 -2.53 9.12
C LEU A 116 3.46 -2.26 10.36
N PHE A 117 2.80 -1.09 10.40
CA PHE A 117 1.91 -0.71 11.49
C PHE A 117 0.71 -1.65 11.57
N SER A 118 0.10 -2.02 10.44
CA SER A 118 -1.02 -2.96 10.41
C SER A 118 -0.58 -4.36 10.87
N MET A 119 0.57 -4.85 10.41
CA MET A 119 1.15 -6.11 10.89
C MET A 119 1.45 -6.08 12.40
N TYR A 120 1.98 -4.96 12.91
CA TYR A 120 2.25 -4.78 14.33
C TYR A 120 0.96 -4.80 15.16
N LEU A 121 -0.08 -4.07 14.74
CA LEU A 121 -1.37 -4.06 15.40
C LEU A 121 -2.01 -5.46 15.41
N LEU A 122 -1.93 -6.19 14.28
CA LEU A 122 -2.47 -7.53 14.18
C LEU A 122 -1.73 -8.48 15.13
N ARG A 123 -0.40 -8.41 15.17
CA ARG A 123 0.43 -9.21 16.07
C ARG A 123 0.10 -8.93 17.55
N ARG A 124 -0.12 -7.66 17.90
CA ARG A 124 -0.45 -7.26 19.28
C ARG A 124 -1.84 -7.74 19.71
N ASN A 125 -2.82 -7.66 18.81
CA ASN A 125 -4.22 -8.01 19.11
C ASN A 125 -4.61 -9.44 18.72
N TYR A 126 -3.67 -10.25 18.22
CA TYR A 126 -3.93 -11.60 17.74
C TYR A 126 -4.68 -12.48 18.75
N LYS A 127 -4.37 -12.34 20.04
CA LYS A 127 -5.05 -13.08 21.12
C LYS A 127 -6.55 -12.77 21.26
N ILE A 128 -6.98 -11.58 20.83
CA ILE A 128 -8.37 -11.12 20.92
C ILE A 128 -9.15 -11.57 19.67
N VAL A 129 -8.47 -11.69 18.52
CA VAL A 129 -9.07 -12.03 17.22
C VAL A 129 -9.12 -13.56 16.98
N ALA A 130 -8.29 -14.33 17.68
CA ALA A 130 -8.24 -15.79 17.56
C ALA A 130 -9.26 -16.55 18.44
N VAL A 131 -10.17 -15.83 19.11
CA VAL A 131 -11.31 -16.38 19.87
C VAL A 131 -12.57 -16.23 19.04
#